data_AF-A0A9W9P103-F1
#
_entry.id   AF-A0A9W9P103-F1
#
_cell.length_a   1.000
_cell.length_b   1.000
_cell.length_c   1.000
_cell.angle_alpha   90.00
_cell.angle_beta   90.00
_cell.angle_gamma   90.00
#
_symmetry.space_group_name_H-M   'P 1'
#
loop_
_entity.id
_entity.type
_entity.pdbx_description
1 polymer ?
#
loop_
_entity_poly.entity_id
_entity_poly.type
_entity_poly.pdbx_seq_one_letter_code
_entity_poly.pdbx_strand_id
1 'polypeptide(L)'
;MPRIGSVLITLVGLTTAIGCYIADWNETHIHNDRWPPHAKFHNGQTMSMGMALGLTTLYYLHRPAASAQIKSHYLSTSAWVGSLYWITQISAFFYPGSLPADPEFGKGGEQVYICGTMFLFLGVGLWLEKRHLRSSESLQPVSHKIK
;
A
#
# COMPACT_ATOMS: atom_id res chain seq x y z
N MET A 1 -2.06 -6.75 -22.09
CA MET A 1 -3.06 -6.28 -21.10
C MET A 1 -2.46 -6.38 -19.70
N PRO A 2 -2.73 -5.42 -18.79
CA PRO A 2 -2.23 -5.51 -17.43
C PRO A 2 -2.79 -6.77 -16.74
N ARG A 3 -1.94 -7.46 -15.97
CA ARG A 3 -2.31 -8.69 -15.26
C ARG A 3 -3.16 -8.33 -14.04
N ILE A 4 -4.15 -9.16 -13.71
CA ILE A 4 -5.08 -8.90 -12.59
C ILE A 4 -4.31 -8.63 -11.29
N GLY A 5 -3.27 -9.41 -10.98
CA GLY A 5 -2.49 -9.20 -9.77
C GLY A 5 -1.76 -7.84 -9.75
N SER A 6 -1.18 -7.44 -10.88
CA SER A 6 -0.59 -6.10 -11.06
C SER A 6 -1.63 -4.98 -10.90
N VAL A 7 -2.87 -5.17 -11.40
CA VAL A 7 -3.96 -4.20 -11.23
C VAL A 7 -4.31 -4.02 -9.76
N LEU A 8 -4.47 -5.12 -9.01
CA LEU A 8 -4.78 -5.07 -7.58
C LEU A 8 -3.71 -4.33 -6.77
N ILE A 9 -2.42 -4.64 -7.00
CA ILE A 9 -1.32 -3.96 -6.30
C ILE A 9 -1.24 -2.48 -6.74
N THR A 10 -1.55 -2.17 -8.01
CA THR A 10 -1.61 -0.78 -8.48
C THR A 10 -2.72 0.01 -7.78
N LEU A 11 -3.90 -0.58 -7.59
CA LEU A 11 -4.99 0.05 -6.84
C LEU A 11 -4.57 0.36 -5.40
N VAL A 12 -3.84 -0.55 -4.75
CA VAL A 12 -3.29 -0.31 -3.41
C VAL A 12 -2.28 0.83 -3.45
N GLY A 13 -1.30 0.79 -4.35
CA GLY A 13 -0.28 1.84 -4.45
C GLY A 13 -0.88 3.24 -4.69
N LEU A 14 -1.90 3.35 -5.55
CA LEU A 14 -2.62 4.60 -5.77
C LEU A 14 -3.41 5.02 -4.52
N THR A 15 -4.19 4.10 -3.93
CA THR A 15 -4.98 4.40 -2.74
C THR A 15 -4.09 4.86 -1.57
N THR A 16 -2.95 4.20 -1.33
CA THR A 16 -1.96 4.62 -0.33
C THR A 16 -1.38 6.00 -0.66
N ALA A 17 -1.11 6.28 -1.94
CA ALA A 17 -0.48 7.53 -2.35
C ALA A 17 -1.37 8.76 -2.16
N ILE A 18 -2.66 8.66 -2.52
CA ILE A 18 -3.57 9.82 -2.55
C ILE A 18 -4.68 9.75 -1.50
N GLY A 19 -4.94 8.58 -0.90
CA GLY A 19 -6.08 8.38 0.01
C GLY A 19 -6.04 9.32 1.21
N CYS A 20 -4.85 9.55 1.79
CA CYS A 20 -4.67 10.49 2.89
C CYS A 20 -5.03 11.93 2.49
N TYR A 21 -4.66 12.36 1.26
CA TYR A 21 -5.03 13.70 0.80
C TYR A 21 -6.55 13.82 0.60
N ILE A 22 -7.22 12.76 0.15
CA ILE A 22 -8.68 12.76 0.02
C ILE A 22 -9.34 12.81 1.41
N ALA A 23 -8.82 12.05 2.37
CA ALA A 23 -9.40 11.93 3.71
C ALA A 23 -9.10 13.13 4.62
N ASP A 24 -7.93 13.75 4.45
CA ASP A 24 -7.38 14.69 5.45
C ASP A 24 -7.31 16.13 4.95
N TRP A 25 -7.50 16.38 3.64
CA TRP A 25 -7.49 17.74 3.08
C TRP A 25 -8.85 18.43 3.21
N ASN A 26 -9.31 18.62 4.45
CA ASN A 26 -10.61 19.22 4.76
C ASN A 26 -10.67 19.80 6.19
N GLU A 27 -11.83 20.34 6.54
CA GLU A 27 -12.13 21.02 7.81
C GLU A 27 -12.18 20.11 9.04
N THR A 28 -12.25 18.78 8.86
CA THR A 28 -12.19 17.85 9.99
C THR A 28 -10.74 17.50 10.36
N HIS A 29 -9.78 17.77 9.48
CA HIS A 29 -8.36 17.42 9.61
C HIS A 29 -7.45 18.65 9.42
N ILE A 30 -6.73 18.76 8.29
CA ILE A 30 -5.64 19.74 8.13
C ILE A 30 -6.11 21.21 8.25
N HIS A 31 -7.38 21.48 7.91
CA HIS A 31 -7.99 22.81 8.04
C HIS A 31 -8.74 23.01 9.36
N ASN A 32 -8.87 21.99 10.21
CA ASN A 32 -9.55 22.09 11.51
C ASN A 32 -8.86 23.10 12.44
N ASP A 33 -9.51 24.21 12.76
CA ASP A 33 -8.95 25.26 13.62
C ASP A 33 -8.74 24.83 15.08
N ARG A 34 -9.39 23.75 15.52
CA ARG A 34 -9.23 23.23 16.89
C ARG A 34 -8.02 22.32 17.03
N TRP A 35 -7.46 21.82 15.94
CA TRP A 35 -6.25 21.00 15.98
C TRP A 35 -5.03 21.87 16.31
N PRO A 36 -4.23 21.51 17.34
CA PRO A 36 -2.98 22.20 17.61
C PRO A 36 -2.05 22.15 16.39
N PRO A 37 -1.16 23.15 16.19
CA PRO A 37 -0.23 23.16 15.07
C PRO A 37 0.59 21.87 14.91
N HIS A 38 0.95 21.22 16.02
CA HIS A 38 1.70 19.97 16.01
C HIS A 38 0.90 18.76 15.47
N ALA A 39 -0.42 18.71 15.72
CA ALA A 39 -1.28 17.69 15.13
C ALA A 39 -1.35 17.85 13.60
N LYS A 40 -1.48 19.09 13.12
CA LYS A 40 -1.43 19.40 11.67
C LYS A 40 -0.08 19.03 11.04
N PHE A 41 1.04 19.24 11.75
CA PHE A 41 2.36 18.79 11.30
C PHE A 41 2.41 17.26 11.13
N HIS A 42 1.96 16.50 12.13
CA HIS A 42 1.91 15.04 12.02
C HIS A 42 0.92 14.55 10.96
N ASN A 43 -0.16 15.27 10.71
CA ASN A 43 -1.07 14.94 9.60
C ASN A 43 -0.41 15.18 8.23
N GLY A 44 0.26 16.32 8.04
CA GLY A 44 1.06 16.54 6.82
C GLY A 44 2.15 15.47 6.63
N GLN A 45 2.75 15.02 7.73
CA GLN A 45 3.70 13.90 7.73
C GLN A 45 3.03 12.58 7.29
N THR A 46 1.85 12.22 7.80
CA THR A 46 1.16 10.97 7.41
C THR A 46 0.72 11.01 5.94
N MET A 47 0.21 12.13 5.46
CA MET A 47 -0.15 12.31 4.05
C MET A 47 1.06 12.15 3.13
N SER A 48 2.18 12.79 3.47
CA SER A 48 3.44 12.70 2.70
C SER A 48 4.02 11.29 2.75
N MET A 49 3.92 10.61 3.89
CA MET A 49 4.34 9.21 4.04
C MET A 49 3.51 8.29 3.15
N GLY A 50 2.18 8.46 3.11
CA GLY A 50 1.28 7.73 2.21
C GLY A 50 1.71 7.88 0.74
N MET A 51 1.94 9.12 0.29
CA MET A 51 2.46 9.43 -1.04
C MET A 51 3.77 8.66 -1.33
N ALA A 52 4.76 8.78 -0.44
CA ALA A 52 6.06 8.13 -0.63
C ALA A 52 5.96 6.59 -0.70
N LEU A 53 5.18 5.98 0.20
CA LEU A 53 4.98 4.52 0.24
C LEU A 53 4.21 4.03 -0.99
N GLY A 54 3.15 4.73 -1.39
CA GLY A 54 2.36 4.40 -2.56
C GLY A 54 3.17 4.48 -3.86
N LEU A 55 3.92 5.56 -4.07
CA LEU A 55 4.80 5.69 -5.23
C LEU A 55 5.92 4.64 -5.24
N THR A 56 6.50 4.32 -4.08
CA THR A 56 7.52 3.27 -3.97
C THR A 56 6.94 1.89 -4.28
N THR A 57 5.71 1.62 -3.84
CA THR A 57 4.96 0.40 -4.17
C THR A 57 4.81 0.23 -5.68
N LEU A 58 4.38 1.29 -6.36
CA LEU A 58 4.20 1.33 -7.82
C LEU A 58 5.54 1.19 -8.56
N TYR A 59 6.59 1.85 -8.06
CA TYR A 59 7.93 1.75 -8.63
C TYR A 59 8.44 0.30 -8.62
N TYR A 60 8.40 -0.38 -7.48
CA TYR A 60 8.85 -1.78 -7.40
C TYR A 60 7.96 -2.75 -8.18
N LEU A 61 6.65 -2.48 -8.26
CA LEU A 61 5.73 -3.29 -9.07
C LEU A 61 6.10 -3.25 -10.56
N HIS A 62 6.40 -2.06 -11.09
CA HIS A 62 6.54 -1.82 -12.54
C HIS A 62 7.99 -1.77 -13.02
N ARG A 63 8.98 -1.60 -12.14
CA ARG A 63 10.39 -1.51 -12.56
C ARG A 63 10.84 -2.78 -13.31
N PRO A 64 11.70 -2.63 -14.34
CA PRO A 64 12.34 -3.75 -15.01
C PRO A 64 13.20 -4.58 -14.04
N ALA A 65 13.28 -5.89 -14.27
CA ALA A 65 14.09 -6.82 -13.50
C ALA A 65 14.95 -7.67 -14.46
N ALA A 66 16.22 -7.88 -14.11
CA ALA A 66 17.15 -8.64 -14.94
C ALA A 66 16.92 -10.16 -14.89
N SER A 67 16.20 -10.65 -13.89
CA SER A 67 15.83 -12.07 -13.75
C SER A 67 14.48 -12.23 -13.06
N ALA A 68 13.91 -13.43 -13.16
CA ALA A 68 12.68 -13.78 -12.45
C ALA A 68 12.87 -13.76 -10.92
N GLN A 69 14.03 -14.16 -10.41
CA GLN A 69 14.38 -14.09 -8.99
C GLN A 69 14.33 -12.63 -8.50
N ILE A 70 14.94 -11.71 -9.26
CA ILE A 70 14.89 -10.27 -8.96
C ILE A 70 13.45 -9.74 -9.05
N LYS A 71 12.68 -10.16 -10.06
CA LYS A 71 11.27 -9.74 -10.18
C LYS A 71 10.44 -10.21 -9.00
N SER A 72 10.64 -11.43 -8.53
CA SER A 72 9.97 -11.99 -7.34
C SER A 72 10.31 -11.20 -6.07
N HIS A 73 11.57 -10.79 -5.92
CA HIS A 73 11.99 -9.91 -4.83
C HIS A 73 11.28 -8.55 -4.92
N TYR A 74 11.28 -7.89 -6.09
CA TYR A 74 10.58 -6.62 -6.27
C TYR A 74 9.08 -6.69 -6.00
N LEU A 75 8.41 -7.77 -6.39
CA LEU A 75 7.00 -7.99 -6.05
C LEU A 75 6.79 -8.09 -4.53
N SER A 76 7.71 -8.77 -3.83
CA SER A 76 7.66 -8.89 -2.37
C SER A 76 7.92 -7.54 -1.69
N THR A 77 8.89 -6.77 -2.17
CA THR A 77 9.19 -5.42 -1.69
C THR A 77 8.02 -4.46 -1.93
N SER A 78 7.40 -4.51 -3.11
CA SER A 78 6.20 -3.74 -3.45
C SER A 78 5.08 -4.03 -2.46
N ALA A 79 4.76 -5.31 -2.22
CA ALA A 79 3.72 -5.70 -1.28
C ALA A 79 4.04 -5.30 0.17
N TRP A 80 5.29 -5.46 0.60
CA TRP A 80 5.74 -5.06 1.94
C TRP A 80 5.58 -3.55 2.14
N VAL A 81 6.17 -2.75 1.26
CA VAL A 81 6.10 -1.28 1.35
C VAL A 81 4.65 -0.80 1.27
N GLY A 82 3.85 -1.36 0.37
CA GLY A 82 2.43 -1.02 0.24
C GLY A 82 1.60 -1.39 1.47
N SER A 83 2.04 -2.37 2.27
CA SER A 83 1.37 -2.78 3.49
C SER A 83 1.68 -1.89 4.69
N LEU A 84 2.83 -1.21 4.71
CA LEU A 84 3.33 -0.49 5.89
C LEU A 84 2.35 0.58 6.38
N TYR A 85 1.77 1.36 5.47
CA TYR A 85 0.80 2.39 5.82
C TYR A 85 -0.41 1.80 6.56
N TRP A 86 -0.98 0.72 6.01
CA TRP A 86 -2.15 0.04 6.57
C TRP A 86 -1.82 -0.68 7.89
N ILE A 87 -0.61 -1.24 8.04
CA ILE A 87 -0.13 -1.79 9.30
C ILE A 87 -0.09 -0.70 10.38
N THR A 88 0.50 0.46 10.05
CA THR A 88 0.58 1.57 10.99
C THR A 88 -0.79 2.16 11.32
N GLN A 89 -1.71 2.20 10.34
CA GLN A 89 -3.10 2.62 10.56
C GLN A 89 -3.82 1.69 11.55
N ILE A 90 -3.66 0.37 11.42
CA ILE A 90 -4.23 -0.57 12.40
C ILE A 90 -3.55 -0.40 13.76
N SER A 91 -2.23 -0.23 13.81
CA SER A 91 -1.54 0.00 15.09
C SER A 91 -2.01 1.27 15.80
N ALA A 92 -2.50 2.26 15.04
CA ALA A 92 -2.95 3.55 15.58
C ALA A 92 -4.02 3.35 16.66
N PHE A 93 -4.95 2.40 16.46
CA PHE A 93 -6.04 2.07 17.39
C PHE A 93 -5.59 1.64 18.79
N PHE A 94 -4.33 1.23 18.95
CA PHE A 94 -3.81 0.72 20.22
C PHE A 94 -3.06 1.78 21.03
N TYR A 95 -2.86 3.00 20.50
CA TYR A 95 -2.21 4.06 21.25
C TYR A 95 -3.20 4.76 22.19
N PRO A 96 -2.81 5.09 23.45
CA PRO A 96 -3.70 5.71 24.41
C PRO A 96 -4.31 7.02 23.89
N GLY A 97 -5.62 7.15 24.01
CA GLY A 97 -6.36 8.35 23.62
C GLY A 97 -6.51 8.56 22.11
N SER A 98 -6.06 7.62 21.27
CA SER A 98 -6.27 7.69 19.83
C SER A 98 -7.72 7.33 19.45
N LEU A 99 -8.26 8.05 18.47
CA LEU A 99 -9.51 7.71 17.81
C LEU A 99 -9.33 7.85 16.29
N PRO A 100 -9.98 6.98 15.48
CA PRO A 100 -9.93 7.07 14.03
C PRO A 100 -10.64 8.31 13.47
N ALA A 101 -11.54 8.92 14.25
CA ALA A 101 -12.20 10.19 13.96
C ALA A 101 -12.61 10.85 15.29
N ASP A 102 -12.66 12.19 15.32
CA ASP A 102 -13.24 12.90 16.46
C ASP A 102 -14.73 12.52 16.59
N PRO A 103 -15.28 12.33 17.81
CA PRO A 103 -16.64 11.83 18.01
C PRO A 103 -17.75 12.62 17.31
N GLU A 104 -17.54 13.91 17.05
CA GLU A 104 -18.50 14.76 16.35
C GLU A 104 -18.57 14.49 14.83
N PHE A 105 -17.53 13.89 14.25
CA PHE A 105 -17.45 13.53 12.83
C PHE A 105 -17.80 12.05 12.58
N GLY A 106 -18.11 11.30 13.64
CA GLY A 106 -18.59 9.92 13.56
C GLY A 106 -17.79 8.96 14.44
N LYS A 107 -18.05 7.66 14.26
CA LYS A 107 -17.42 6.59 15.04
C LYS A 107 -16.05 6.16 14.48
N GLY A 108 -15.75 6.49 13.23
CA GLY A 108 -14.49 6.19 12.52
C GLY A 108 -14.14 4.70 12.31
N GLY A 109 -15.06 3.78 12.59
CA GLY A 109 -14.83 2.32 12.40
C GLY A 109 -14.68 1.89 10.92
N GLU A 110 -15.10 2.74 9.99
CA GLU A 110 -15.06 2.49 8.53
C GLU A 110 -13.62 2.18 8.03
N GLN A 111 -12.61 2.76 8.67
CA GLN A 111 -11.20 2.59 8.30
C GLN A 111 -10.74 1.13 8.36
N VAL A 112 -11.32 0.32 9.25
CA VAL A 112 -10.96 -1.10 9.39
C VAL A 112 -11.32 -1.89 8.12
N TYR A 113 -12.44 -1.56 7.46
CA TYR A 113 -12.84 -2.21 6.22
C TYR A 113 -11.93 -1.83 5.05
N ILE A 114 -11.47 -0.57 5.01
CA ILE A 114 -10.50 -0.11 4.01
C ILE A 114 -9.18 -0.87 4.21
N CYS A 115 -8.65 -0.90 5.43
CA CYS A 115 -7.43 -1.66 5.74
C CYS A 115 -7.55 -3.12 5.30
N GLY A 116 -8.64 -3.80 5.68
CA GLY A 116 -8.91 -5.19 5.29
C GLY A 116 -8.93 -5.39 3.77
N THR A 117 -9.58 -4.48 3.04
CA THR A 117 -9.63 -4.51 1.57
C THR A 117 -8.24 -4.35 0.95
N MET A 118 -7.42 -3.43 1.48
CA MET A 118 -6.07 -3.19 0.97
C MET A 118 -5.16 -4.39 1.23
N PHE A 119 -5.24 -5.03 2.39
CA PHE A 119 -4.53 -6.28 2.65
C PHE A 119 -4.97 -7.41 1.74
N LEU A 120 -6.28 -7.54 1.47
CA LEU A 120 -6.79 -8.54 0.55
C LEU A 120 -6.24 -8.31 -0.87
N PHE A 121 -6.26 -7.07 -1.36
CA PHE A 121 -5.74 -6.73 -2.69
C PHE A 121 -4.23 -6.98 -2.79
N LEU A 122 -3.44 -6.62 -1.78
CA LEU A 122 -2.00 -6.92 -1.73
C LEU A 122 -1.74 -8.43 -1.72
N GLY A 123 -2.44 -9.18 -0.86
CA GLY A 123 -2.24 -10.62 -0.71
C GLY A 123 -2.60 -11.40 -1.97
N VAL A 124 -3.81 -11.15 -2.51
CA VAL A 124 -4.28 -11.79 -3.75
C VAL A 124 -3.43 -11.34 -4.94
N GLY A 125 -3.11 -10.04 -5.02
CA GLY A 125 -2.30 -9.48 -6.09
C GLY A 125 -0.91 -10.11 -6.14
N LEU A 126 -0.23 -10.18 -4.98
CA LEU A 126 1.09 -10.79 -4.86
C LEU A 126 1.06 -12.29 -5.20
N TRP A 127 0.04 -13.00 -4.74
CA TRP A 127 -0.12 -14.42 -5.02
C TRP A 127 -0.28 -14.69 -6.53
N LEU A 128 -1.16 -13.96 -7.22
CA LEU A 128 -1.36 -14.07 -8.66
C LEU A 128 -0.08 -13.78 -9.45
N GLU A 129 0.63 -12.72 -9.07
CA GLU A 129 1.88 -12.29 -9.71
C GLU A 129 3.00 -13.32 -9.55
N LYS A 130 3.19 -13.86 -8.34
CA LYS A 130 4.19 -14.89 -8.08
C LYS A 130 3.84 -16.22 -8.74
N ARG A 131 2.56 -16.59 -8.79
CA ARG A 131 2.09 -17.80 -9.50
C ARG A 131 2.42 -17.70 -10.99
N HIS A 132 2.11 -16.56 -11.61
CA HIS A 132 2.40 -16.33 -13.02
C HIS A 132 3.91 -16.43 -13.31
N LEU A 133 4.73 -15.80 -12.46
CA LEU A 133 6.18 -15.82 -12.63
C LEU A 133 6.77 -17.24 -12.61
N ARG A 134 6.31 -18.10 -11.70
CA ARG A 134 6.71 -19.51 -11.61
C ARG A 134 6.28 -20.32 -12.84
N SER A 135 5.06 -20.09 -13.33
CA SER A 135 4.58 -20.75 -14.55
C SER A 135 5.44 -20.38 -15.76
N SER A 136 5.86 -19.12 -15.87
CA SER A 136 6.72 -18.66 -16.96
C SER A 136 8.14 -19.23 -16.89
N GLU A 137 8.70 -19.43 -15.70
CA GLU A 137 10.00 -20.12 -15.52
C GLU A 137 9.91 -21.60 -15.92
N SER A 138 8.81 -22.29 -15.59
CA SER A 138 8.63 -23.71 -15.94
C SER A 138 8.49 -24.00 -17.43
N LEU A 139 8.18 -22.97 -18.24
CA LEU A 139 8.02 -23.06 -19.69
C LEU A 139 9.31 -22.74 -20.45
N GLN A 140 10.37 -22.27 -19.78
CA GLN A 140 11.68 -22.07 -20.41
C GLN A 140 12.36 -23.45 -20.57
N PRO A 141 12.67 -23.91 -21.81
CA PRO A 141 13.37 -25.18 -21.98
C PRO A 141 14.72 -25.10 -21.28
N VAL A 142 15.05 -26.14 -20.49
CA VAL A 142 16.35 -26.27 -19.85
C VAL A 142 17.40 -26.36 -20.95
N SER A 143 18.07 -25.24 -21.21
CA SER A 143 19.29 -25.22 -22.01
C SER A 143 20.36 -25.96 -21.22
N HIS A 144 20.41 -27.29 -21.39
CA HIS A 144 21.58 -28.06 -21.00
C HIS A 144 22.73 -27.57 -21.87
N LYS A 145 23.57 -26.69 -21.32
CA LYS A 145 24.93 -26.51 -21.81
C LYS A 145 25.67 -27.81 -21.53
N ILE A 146 25.66 -28.72 -22.50
CA ILE A 146 26.61 -29.83 -22.57
C ILE A 146 27.98 -29.17 -22.71
N LYS A 147 28.82 -29.33 -21.70
CA LYS A 147 30.26 -29.08 -21.79
C LYS A 147 30.94 -30.37 -22.23
#